data_AF-A0A2A3GYU8-F1
#
_entry.id   AF-A0A2A3GYU8-F1
#
_cell.length_a   1.000
_cell.length_b   1.000
_cell.length_c   1.000
_cell.angle_alpha   90.00
_cell.angle_beta   90.00
_cell.angle_gamma   90.00
#
_symmetry.space_group_name_H-M   'P 1'
#
loop_
_entity.id
_entity.type
_entity.pdbx_description
1 polymer ?
#
loop_
_entity_poly.entity_id
_entity_poly.type
_entity_poly.pdbx_seq_one_letter_code
_entity_poly.pdbx_strand_id
1 'polypeptide(L)'
;MRRDGLGAKNHRDFRLSITQALGDQLAKALDELSPAPLTVQNLDELDQRPGVYQLYRNGEFVYVGKADKSLPTRIHKHLRKVSGRTNISLSEMTFTCLYVAEDFSALAPEKLLIKHYSKQGQIPWNNNGFGNNDPGKRRDETVVKANHFDNLHRIDIDRVLSSLPQGSMTLHKLLPAAAKEIPYTFRYLKKGCGDTYKTVIDVPADLTINHFFEIIAAALPENWQIALLPGRAIMYPDSRRTYPSVWRYYRGKQVLDVDPEIEEAGEILDEEEHDED
;
A
#
# COMPACT_ATOMS: atom_id res chain seq x y z
N MET A 1 -5.54 -58.48 5.65
CA MET A 1 -4.56 -58.67 6.74
C MET A 1 -3.30 -57.93 6.35
N ARG A 2 -3.04 -56.82 7.05
CA ARG A 2 -1.90 -55.92 6.86
C ARG A 2 -0.60 -56.68 7.10
N ARG A 3 0.37 -56.59 6.19
CA ARG A 3 1.77 -56.86 6.52
C ARG A 3 2.37 -55.52 6.93
N ASP A 4 2.42 -55.32 8.23
CA ASP A 4 3.24 -54.30 8.87
C ASP A 4 4.70 -54.59 8.52
N GLY A 5 5.22 -53.86 7.54
CA GLY A 5 6.65 -53.77 7.31
C GLY A 5 7.25 -52.92 8.42
N LEU A 6 8.02 -53.55 9.31
CA LEU A 6 8.93 -52.87 10.22
C LEU A 6 9.83 -51.93 9.39
N GLY A 7 9.52 -50.64 9.40
CA GLY A 7 10.40 -49.60 8.87
C GLY A 7 11.70 -49.59 9.67
N ALA A 8 12.83 -49.76 8.99
CA ALA A 8 14.15 -49.71 9.59
C ALA A 8 14.35 -48.39 10.37
N LYS A 9 14.75 -48.49 11.64
CA LYS A 9 15.07 -47.36 12.54
C LYS A 9 16.56 -46.96 12.48
N ASN A 10 17.28 -47.35 11.42
CA ASN A 10 18.75 -47.33 11.40
C ASN A 10 19.35 -46.22 10.54
N HIS A 11 18.52 -45.46 9.83
CA HIS A 11 18.97 -44.32 9.03
C HIS A 11 18.00 -43.15 9.18
N ARG A 12 18.53 -41.93 9.11
CA ARG A 12 17.78 -40.67 9.06
C ARG A 12 18.49 -39.75 8.09
N ASP A 13 17.72 -39.01 7.31
CA ASP A 13 18.28 -37.98 6.44
C ASP A 13 18.56 -36.72 7.26
N PHE A 14 19.81 -36.29 7.25
CA PHE A 14 20.20 -34.97 7.74
C PHE A 14 20.16 -33.98 6.57
N ARG A 15 19.42 -32.88 6.73
CA ARG A 15 19.39 -31.78 5.76
C ARG A 15 19.80 -30.49 6.45
N LEU A 16 20.91 -29.88 6.00
CA LEU A 16 21.29 -28.54 6.40
C LEU A 16 20.42 -27.54 5.63
N SER A 17 19.59 -26.77 6.32
CA SER A 17 18.82 -25.68 5.71
C SER A 17 19.47 -24.35 6.05
N ILE A 18 20.32 -23.86 5.14
CA ILE A 18 20.97 -22.54 5.25
C ILE A 18 19.91 -21.44 5.31
N THR A 19 18.84 -21.57 4.51
CA THR A 19 17.74 -20.61 4.45
C THR A 19 16.94 -20.52 5.75
N GLN A 20 16.67 -21.66 6.39
CA GLN A 20 16.02 -21.66 7.71
C GLN A 20 16.93 -21.03 8.77
N ALA A 21 18.20 -21.44 8.84
CA ALA A 21 19.14 -20.89 9.79
C ALA A 21 19.31 -19.37 9.64
N LEU A 22 19.34 -18.88 8.40
CA LEU A 22 19.39 -17.45 8.10
C LEU A 22 18.09 -16.74 8.53
N GLY A 23 16.92 -17.30 8.21
CA GLY A 23 15.64 -16.75 8.67
C GLY A 23 15.56 -16.63 10.19
N ASP A 24 16.01 -17.65 10.91
CA ASP A 24 16.04 -17.66 12.38
C ASP A 24 17.03 -16.63 12.95
N GLN A 25 18.19 -16.44 12.30
CA GLN A 25 19.15 -15.40 12.68
C GLN A 25 18.60 -13.99 12.45
N LEU A 26 17.93 -13.75 11.32
CA LEU A 26 17.30 -12.46 11.02
C LEU A 26 16.18 -12.15 12.02
N ALA A 27 15.31 -13.13 12.30
CA ALA A 27 14.24 -13.00 13.28
C ALA A 27 14.79 -12.67 14.66
N LYS A 28 15.80 -13.42 15.12
CA LYS A 28 16.46 -13.15 16.41
C LYS A 28 17.07 -11.75 16.49
N ALA A 29 17.78 -11.32 15.44
CA ALA A 29 18.38 -10.00 15.40
C ALA A 29 17.32 -8.88 15.40
N LEU A 30 16.15 -9.11 14.81
CA LEU A 30 15.02 -8.19 14.85
C LEU A 30 14.38 -8.13 16.24
N ASP A 31 14.23 -9.28 16.92
CA ASP A 31 13.65 -9.38 18.26
C ASP A 31 14.50 -8.67 19.34
N GLU A 32 15.80 -8.48 19.09
CA GLU A 32 16.70 -7.72 19.97
C GLU A 32 16.53 -6.20 19.84
N LEU A 33 15.81 -5.71 18.82
CA LEU A 33 15.59 -4.28 18.58
C LEU A 33 14.39 -3.74 19.36
N SER A 34 14.47 -2.47 19.75
CA SER A 34 13.33 -1.73 20.31
C SER A 34 12.58 -0.98 19.19
N PRO A 35 11.26 -1.18 19.02
CA PRO A 35 10.49 -0.46 18.02
C PRO A 35 10.50 1.06 18.21
N ALA A 36 10.79 1.79 17.13
CA ALA A 36 10.74 3.25 17.09
C ALA A 36 9.41 3.73 16.47
N PRO A 37 8.85 4.88 16.88
CA PRO A 37 7.66 5.46 16.24
C PRO A 37 7.83 5.67 14.72
N LEU A 38 6.80 5.38 13.92
CA LEU A 38 6.83 5.59 12.47
C LEU A 38 6.65 7.07 12.12
N THR A 39 7.72 7.84 12.23
CA THR A 39 7.75 9.29 11.99
C THR A 39 8.79 9.66 10.95
N VAL A 40 8.64 10.81 10.28
CA VAL A 40 9.63 11.32 9.32
C VAL A 40 11.00 11.48 10.00
N GLN A 41 11.03 12.05 11.21
CA GLN A 41 12.26 12.23 11.98
C GLN A 41 13.03 10.92 12.20
N ASN A 42 12.35 9.87 12.69
CA ASN A 42 13.02 8.59 12.93
C ASN A 42 13.47 7.89 11.63
N LEU A 43 12.82 8.18 10.50
CA LEU A 43 13.23 7.64 9.19
C LEU A 43 14.40 8.39 8.59
N ASP A 44 14.49 9.71 8.81
CA ASP A 44 15.60 10.55 8.34
C ASP A 44 16.92 10.24 9.07
N GLU A 45 16.85 9.61 10.24
CA GLU A 45 18.02 9.12 11.01
C GLU A 45 18.59 7.79 10.46
N LEU A 46 17.87 7.10 9.56
CA LEU A 46 18.33 5.83 8.99
C LEU A 46 19.30 6.04 7.83
N ASP A 47 20.31 5.17 7.75
CA ASP A 47 21.16 5.07 6.57
C ASP A 47 20.38 4.66 5.32
N GLN A 48 20.74 5.26 4.18
CA GLN A 48 20.21 4.94 2.85
C GLN A 48 20.80 3.63 2.32
N ARG A 49 20.46 2.51 2.96
CA ARG A 49 20.98 1.18 2.66
C ARG A 49 19.86 0.13 2.50
N PRO A 50 20.14 -0.98 1.80
CA PRO A 50 19.24 -2.12 1.72
C PRO A 50 19.01 -2.78 3.07
N GLY A 51 17.91 -3.51 3.20
CA GLY A 51 17.56 -4.16 4.46
C GLY A 51 16.17 -4.77 4.50
N VAL A 52 15.83 -5.26 5.68
CA VAL A 52 14.49 -5.71 6.06
C VAL A 52 13.95 -4.86 7.20
N TYR A 53 12.63 -4.78 7.31
CA TYR A 53 11.96 -4.02 8.36
C TYR A 53 10.67 -4.70 8.78
N GLN A 54 10.26 -4.44 10.01
CA GLN A 54 8.96 -4.84 10.55
C GLN A 54 8.16 -3.59 10.87
N LEU A 55 6.85 -3.68 10.69
CA LEU A 55 5.89 -2.69 11.16
C LEU A 55 5.01 -3.33 12.23
N TYR A 56 4.71 -2.52 13.22
CA TYR A 56 3.84 -2.90 14.32
C TYR A 56 2.71 -1.89 14.44
N ARG A 57 1.53 -2.38 14.82
CA ARG A 57 0.34 -1.58 15.11
C ARG A 57 -0.05 -1.83 16.55
N ASN A 58 -0.07 -0.81 17.40
CA ASN A 58 -0.34 -0.94 18.84
C ASN A 58 0.53 -2.01 19.53
N GLY A 59 1.80 -2.13 19.09
CA GLY A 59 2.74 -3.14 19.58
C GLY A 59 2.60 -4.53 18.96
N GLU A 60 1.55 -4.80 18.18
CA GLU A 60 1.38 -6.07 17.48
C GLU A 60 2.12 -6.06 16.15
N PHE A 61 2.88 -7.13 15.86
CA PHE A 61 3.58 -7.29 14.59
C PHE A 61 2.57 -7.54 13.46
N VAL A 62 2.54 -6.64 12.46
CA VAL A 62 1.53 -6.68 11.39
C VAL A 62 2.11 -6.94 10.00
N TYR A 63 3.36 -6.52 9.76
CA TYR A 63 3.97 -6.58 8.43
C TYR A 63 5.48 -6.69 8.50
N VAL A 64 6.08 -7.54 7.67
CA VAL A 64 7.52 -7.51 7.34
C VAL A 64 7.71 -7.17 5.88
N GLY A 65 8.73 -6.38 5.57
CA GLY A 65 9.08 -6.08 4.20
C GLY A 65 10.60 -5.97 3.98
N LYS A 66 11.01 -5.87 2.72
CA LYS A 66 12.38 -5.51 2.33
C LYS A 66 12.48 -4.20 1.56
N ALA A 67 13.70 -3.69 1.50
CA ALA A 67 14.11 -2.68 0.55
C ALA A 67 15.44 -3.06 -0.08
N ASP A 68 15.48 -3.15 -1.42
CA ASP A 68 16.69 -3.54 -2.14
C ASP A 68 17.71 -2.40 -2.31
N LYS A 69 17.26 -1.15 -2.10
CA LYS A 69 18.09 0.05 -2.30
C LYS A 69 18.18 0.91 -1.05
N SER A 70 17.03 1.22 -0.45
CA SER A 70 16.94 2.15 0.68
C SER A 70 15.74 1.81 1.55
N LEU A 71 16.04 1.35 2.76
CA LEU A 71 15.07 1.18 3.85
C LEU A 71 14.23 2.45 4.09
N PRO A 72 14.83 3.62 4.39
CA PRO A 72 14.03 4.82 4.65
C PRO A 72 13.12 5.18 3.49
N THR A 73 13.57 5.05 2.24
CA THR A 73 12.71 5.32 1.05
C THR A 73 11.49 4.39 1.01
N ARG A 74 11.67 3.09 1.29
CA ARG A 74 10.56 2.13 1.28
C ARG A 74 9.63 2.37 2.47
N ILE A 75 10.16 2.57 3.67
CA ILE A 75 9.36 2.78 4.88
C ILE A 75 8.60 4.11 4.80
N HIS A 76 9.17 5.17 4.21
CA HIS A 76 8.44 6.41 3.92
C HIS A 76 7.20 6.20 3.05
N LYS A 77 7.22 5.24 2.12
CA LYS A 77 6.03 4.92 1.32
C LYS A 77 4.93 4.32 2.20
N HIS A 78 5.29 3.49 3.17
CA HIS A 78 4.34 2.93 4.14
C HIS A 78 3.82 4.00 5.09
N LEU A 79 4.68 4.87 5.62
CA LEU A 79 4.28 6.05 6.40
C LEU A 79 3.27 6.89 5.62
N ARG A 80 3.59 7.26 4.37
CA ARG A 80 2.68 8.03 3.51
C ARG A 80 1.36 7.29 3.30
N LYS A 81 1.41 5.98 2.99
CA LYS A 81 0.21 5.14 2.79
C LYS A 81 -0.70 5.16 4.00
N VAL A 82 -0.16 4.91 5.21
CA VAL A 82 -0.92 4.91 6.47
C VAL A 82 -1.48 6.30 6.79
N SER A 83 -0.70 7.36 6.58
CA SER A 83 -1.11 8.75 6.85
C SER A 83 -2.33 9.21 6.05
N GLY A 84 -2.65 8.49 4.96
CA GLY A 84 -3.75 8.79 4.07
C GLY A 84 -4.96 7.90 4.23
N ARG A 85 -5.06 7.12 5.32
CA ARG A 85 -6.13 6.15 5.53
C ARG A 85 -7.03 6.51 6.71
N THR A 86 -8.26 6.00 6.62
CA THR A 86 -9.23 5.96 7.71
C THR A 86 -9.04 4.71 8.57
N ASN A 87 -9.52 4.75 9.81
CA ASN A 87 -9.48 3.63 10.78
C ASN A 87 -8.05 3.15 11.16
N ILE A 88 -7.04 3.97 10.88
CA ILE A 88 -5.64 3.76 11.25
C ILE A 88 -4.95 5.12 11.42
N SER A 89 -4.01 5.24 12.34
CA SER A 89 -3.25 6.46 12.64
C SER A 89 -1.75 6.17 12.71
N LEU A 90 -0.91 7.13 12.28
CA LEU A 90 0.55 7.00 12.45
C LEU A 90 0.97 6.91 13.92
N SER A 91 0.20 7.46 14.84
CA SER A 91 0.50 7.39 16.28
C SER A 91 0.46 5.97 16.84
N GLU A 92 -0.19 5.06 16.14
CA GLU A 92 -0.31 3.66 16.55
C GLU A 92 0.77 2.77 15.89
N MET A 93 1.61 3.36 15.03
CA MET A 93 2.58 2.64 14.22
C MET A 93 4.01 2.79 14.76
N THR A 94 4.71 1.67 14.88
CA THR A 94 6.16 1.63 15.14
C THR A 94 6.85 0.73 14.12
N PHE A 95 8.18 0.82 14.03
CA PHE A 95 8.98 0.00 13.15
C PHE A 95 10.31 -0.42 13.79
N THR A 96 10.86 -1.53 13.31
CA THR A 96 12.25 -1.96 13.50
C THR A 96 12.85 -2.24 12.13
N CYS A 97 14.18 -2.18 11.99
CA CYS A 97 14.83 -2.54 10.73
C CYS A 97 16.25 -3.06 10.93
N LEU A 98 16.68 -3.92 10.01
CA LEU A 98 18.04 -4.42 9.91
C LEU A 98 18.60 -4.14 8.52
N TYR A 99 19.83 -3.62 8.49
CA TYR A 99 20.60 -3.54 7.26
C TYR A 99 21.11 -4.93 6.89
N VAL A 100 21.01 -5.26 5.60
CA VAL A 100 21.58 -6.48 5.03
C VAL A 100 22.54 -6.09 3.93
N ALA A 101 23.61 -6.86 3.76
CA ALA A 101 24.55 -6.64 2.66
C ALA A 101 23.82 -6.73 1.30
N GLU A 102 24.28 -5.99 0.29
CA GLU A 102 23.64 -5.95 -1.04
C GLU A 102 23.50 -7.36 -1.65
N ASP A 103 24.53 -8.20 -1.47
CA ASP A 103 24.56 -9.57 -1.97
C ASP A 103 23.54 -10.50 -1.29
N PHE A 104 23.02 -10.12 -0.11
CA PHE A 104 21.99 -10.87 0.60
C PHE A 104 20.58 -10.69 0.03
N SER A 105 20.36 -9.69 -0.83
CA SER A 105 19.07 -9.47 -1.49
C SER A 105 18.63 -10.67 -2.33
N ALA A 106 19.60 -11.39 -2.92
CA ALA A 106 19.38 -12.61 -3.70
C ALA A 106 18.78 -13.76 -2.88
N LEU A 107 18.91 -13.73 -1.55
CA LEU A 107 18.38 -14.77 -0.65
C LEU A 107 16.94 -14.53 -0.21
N ALA A 108 16.30 -13.48 -0.72
CA ALA A 108 14.92 -13.09 -0.40
C ALA A 108 14.64 -13.08 1.12
N PRO A 109 15.36 -12.25 1.91
CA PRO A 109 15.29 -12.27 3.37
C PRO A 109 13.87 -11.99 3.92
N GLU A 110 13.06 -11.20 3.20
CA GLU A 110 11.63 -11.02 3.51
C GLU A 110 10.85 -12.35 3.42
N LYS A 111 11.05 -13.16 2.38
CA LYS A 111 10.38 -14.46 2.24
C LYS A 111 10.75 -15.40 3.38
N LEU A 112 12.02 -15.37 3.81
CA LEU A 112 12.49 -16.16 4.96
C LEU A 112 11.79 -15.74 6.25
N LEU A 113 11.65 -14.44 6.49
CA LEU A 113 10.96 -13.88 7.65
C LEU A 113 9.45 -14.17 7.59
N ILE A 114 8.81 -13.99 6.44
CA ILE A 114 7.39 -14.36 6.23
C ILE A 114 7.19 -15.83 6.59
N LYS A 115 7.99 -16.75 6.03
CA LYS A 115 7.90 -18.19 6.33
C LYS A 115 8.16 -18.51 7.80
N HIS A 116 9.05 -17.77 8.46
CA HIS A 116 9.32 -17.93 9.88
C HIS A 116 8.10 -17.53 10.73
N TYR A 117 7.48 -16.37 10.44
CA TYR A 117 6.38 -15.82 11.23
C TYR A 117 4.98 -16.35 10.84
N SER A 118 4.75 -16.79 9.59
CA SER A 118 3.51 -17.46 9.16
C SER A 118 3.24 -18.71 10.02
N LYS A 119 4.29 -19.47 10.36
CA LYS A 119 4.20 -20.64 11.25
C LYS A 119 3.69 -20.30 12.66
N GLN A 120 3.83 -19.04 13.06
CA GLN A 120 3.44 -18.52 14.37
C GLN A 120 2.12 -17.73 14.32
N GLY A 121 1.54 -17.56 13.12
CA GLY A 121 0.24 -16.92 12.90
C GLY A 121 0.25 -15.39 12.87
N GLN A 122 1.39 -14.72 12.69
CA GLN A 122 1.54 -13.29 13.01
C GLN A 122 2.02 -12.37 11.86
N ILE A 123 1.32 -12.27 10.73
CA ILE A 123 1.60 -11.24 9.70
C ILE A 123 0.35 -10.90 8.86
N PRO A 124 -0.70 -10.29 9.47
CA PRO A 124 -1.97 -10.05 8.80
C PRO A 124 -1.88 -9.18 7.54
N TRP A 125 -0.84 -8.35 7.38
CA TRP A 125 -0.73 -7.42 6.25
C TRP A 125 0.14 -7.92 5.08
N ASN A 126 0.91 -8.98 5.27
CA ASN A 126 1.79 -9.48 4.21
C ASN A 126 1.00 -10.01 3.00
N ASN A 127 -0.18 -10.62 3.24
CA ASN A 127 -0.96 -11.26 2.17
C ASN A 127 -2.33 -10.58 1.92
N ASN A 128 -2.56 -9.40 2.51
CA ASN A 128 -3.84 -8.68 2.36
C ASN A 128 -3.75 -7.41 1.47
N GLY A 129 -2.63 -7.23 0.77
CA GLY A 129 -2.42 -6.12 -0.18
C GLY A 129 -1.83 -4.84 0.40
N PHE A 130 -1.39 -4.82 1.66
CA PHE A 130 -0.67 -3.68 2.22
C PHE A 130 0.64 -3.38 1.48
N GLY A 131 1.41 -4.40 1.09
CA GLY A 131 2.68 -4.26 0.37
C GLY A 131 2.55 -3.86 -1.11
N ASN A 132 1.34 -3.91 -1.67
CA ASN A 132 1.09 -3.73 -3.10
C ASN A 132 1.44 -2.32 -3.58
N ASN A 133 2.16 -2.25 -4.69
CA ASN A 133 2.34 -1.02 -5.47
C ASN A 133 1.08 -0.74 -6.31
N ASP A 134 1.05 0.42 -6.99
CA ASP A 134 -0.05 0.76 -7.90
C ASP A 134 -0.15 -0.27 -9.05
N PRO A 135 -1.24 -1.04 -9.15
CA PRO A 135 -1.32 -2.18 -10.08
C PRO A 135 -1.65 -1.77 -11.53
N GLY A 136 -1.73 -0.46 -11.80
CA GLY A 136 -2.05 0.10 -13.10
C GLY A 136 -3.53 0.01 -13.48
N LYS A 137 -3.86 0.49 -14.68
CA LYS A 137 -5.25 0.73 -15.12
C LYS A 137 -6.10 -0.54 -15.25
N ARG A 138 -5.49 -1.69 -15.57
CA ARG A 138 -6.21 -2.96 -15.74
C ARG A 138 -6.76 -3.53 -14.43
N ARG A 139 -6.27 -3.06 -13.29
CA ARG A 139 -6.64 -3.55 -11.95
C ARG A 139 -7.57 -2.60 -11.21
N ASP A 140 -8.07 -1.56 -11.89
CA ASP A 140 -9.14 -0.70 -11.36
C ASP A 140 -10.51 -1.40 -11.43
N GLU A 141 -10.63 -2.48 -12.20
CA GLU A 141 -11.86 -3.28 -12.37
C GLU A 141 -11.92 -4.52 -11.46
N THR A 142 -10.89 -4.73 -10.63
CA THR A 142 -10.85 -5.88 -9.73
C THR A 142 -11.72 -5.63 -8.50
N VAL A 143 -12.53 -6.61 -8.12
CA VAL A 143 -13.26 -6.63 -6.85
C VAL A 143 -12.25 -6.77 -5.72
N VAL A 144 -12.38 -5.95 -4.68
CA VAL A 144 -11.50 -5.99 -3.51
C VAL A 144 -12.08 -6.97 -2.49
N LYS A 145 -11.22 -7.86 -1.96
CA LYS A 145 -11.61 -8.80 -0.90
C LYS A 145 -11.96 -8.08 0.40
N ALA A 146 -12.87 -8.65 1.18
CA ALA A 146 -13.33 -8.09 2.46
C ALA A 146 -12.18 -7.81 3.44
N ASN A 147 -11.20 -8.71 3.51
CA ASN A 147 -10.02 -8.62 4.37
C ASN A 147 -8.84 -7.83 3.77
N HIS A 148 -8.99 -7.28 2.56
CA HIS A 148 -7.93 -6.51 1.92
C HIS A 148 -7.66 -5.19 2.67
N PHE A 149 -6.39 -4.81 2.82
CA PHE A 149 -5.98 -3.62 3.57
C PHE A 149 -6.74 -2.37 3.14
N ASP A 150 -6.85 -2.11 1.84
CA ASP A 150 -7.54 -0.94 1.32
C ASP A 150 -9.05 -0.92 1.62
N ASN A 151 -9.69 -2.07 1.82
CA ASN A 151 -11.10 -2.13 2.22
C ASN A 151 -11.28 -1.83 3.72
N LEU A 152 -10.39 -2.37 4.56
CA LEU A 152 -10.37 -2.14 6.00
C LEU A 152 -9.96 -0.69 6.35
N HIS A 153 -9.05 -0.13 5.55
CA HIS A 153 -8.41 1.17 5.73
C HIS A 153 -8.52 1.98 4.43
N ARG A 154 -9.73 2.49 4.16
CA ARG A 154 -10.01 3.27 2.96
C ARG A 154 -9.24 4.59 2.97
N ILE A 155 -9.00 5.14 1.78
CA ILE A 155 -8.42 6.48 1.64
C ILE A 155 -9.23 7.53 2.42
N ASP A 156 -8.54 8.44 3.08
CA ASP A 156 -9.11 9.58 3.79
C ASP A 156 -9.23 10.78 2.86
N ILE A 157 -10.46 11.23 2.62
CA ILE A 157 -10.78 12.37 1.76
C ILE A 157 -11.06 13.67 2.52
N ASP A 158 -11.12 13.62 3.85
CA ASP A 158 -11.44 14.79 4.68
C ASP A 158 -10.17 15.57 5.06
N ARG A 159 -9.00 15.05 4.71
CA ARG A 159 -7.71 15.71 4.90
C ARG A 159 -7.62 17.02 4.12
N VAL A 160 -7.08 18.05 4.77
CA VAL A 160 -6.82 19.37 4.17
C VAL A 160 -5.54 19.36 3.32
N LEU A 161 -5.61 19.95 2.13
CA LEU A 161 -4.50 20.21 1.22
C LEU A 161 -3.87 21.58 1.52
N SER A 162 -3.19 21.64 2.66
CA SER A 162 -2.57 22.85 3.22
C SER A 162 -1.46 23.49 2.37
N SER A 163 -0.81 22.72 1.48
CA SER A 163 0.35 23.19 0.71
C SER A 163 -0.03 23.72 -0.68
N LEU A 164 -1.30 23.69 -1.05
CA LEU A 164 -1.77 24.21 -2.33
C LEU A 164 -1.82 25.75 -2.33
N PRO A 165 -1.29 26.41 -3.38
CA PRO A 165 -1.45 27.85 -3.53
C PRO A 165 -2.94 28.22 -3.64
N GLN A 166 -3.35 29.28 -2.94
CA GLN A 166 -4.72 29.79 -3.03
C GLN A 166 -4.92 30.63 -4.32
N GLY A 167 -6.18 30.73 -4.75
CA GLY A 167 -6.60 31.54 -5.89
C GLY A 167 -6.60 30.79 -7.22
N SER A 168 -6.65 31.55 -8.32
CA SER A 168 -6.90 31.00 -9.65
C SER A 168 -5.68 30.29 -10.25
N MET A 169 -5.85 29.02 -10.61
CA MET A 169 -4.82 28.23 -11.30
C MET A 169 -5.40 27.26 -12.31
N THR A 170 -4.62 26.90 -13.32
CA THR A 170 -5.05 25.90 -14.30
C THR A 170 -5.00 24.49 -13.74
N LEU A 171 -5.89 23.61 -14.21
CA LEU A 171 -5.85 22.17 -13.88
C LEU A 171 -4.49 21.55 -14.17
N HIS A 172 -3.79 22.00 -15.22
CA HIS A 172 -2.43 21.56 -15.54
C HIS A 172 -1.44 21.75 -14.38
N LYS A 173 -1.56 22.84 -13.61
CA LYS A 173 -0.70 23.13 -12.45
C LYS A 173 -1.25 22.53 -11.16
N LEU A 174 -2.57 22.55 -11.00
CA LEU A 174 -3.26 22.07 -9.80
C LEU A 174 -3.12 20.55 -9.60
N LEU A 175 -3.33 19.75 -10.65
CA LEU A 175 -3.35 18.29 -10.53
C LEU A 175 -2.00 17.71 -10.06
N PRO A 176 -0.83 18.11 -10.61
CA PRO A 176 0.46 17.63 -10.11
C PRO A 176 0.78 18.11 -8.68
N ALA A 177 0.34 19.32 -8.30
CA ALA A 177 0.56 19.86 -6.96
C ALA A 177 -0.24 19.04 -5.93
N ALA A 178 -1.54 18.84 -6.19
CA ALA A 178 -2.40 18.05 -5.33
C ALA A 178 -1.97 16.58 -5.26
N ALA A 179 -1.57 15.98 -6.39
CA ALA A 179 -1.11 14.59 -6.40
C ALA A 179 0.14 14.34 -5.53
N LYS A 180 0.98 15.37 -5.31
CA LYS A 180 2.13 15.27 -4.39
C LYS A 180 1.68 15.27 -2.93
N GLU A 181 0.68 16.08 -2.58
CA GLU A 181 0.19 16.23 -1.22
C GLU A 181 -0.80 15.11 -0.81
N ILE A 182 -1.65 14.65 -1.74
CA ILE A 182 -2.59 13.55 -1.50
C ILE A 182 -1.82 12.27 -1.10
N PRO A 183 -2.00 11.75 0.13
CA PRO A 183 -1.18 10.69 0.72
C PRO A 183 -1.45 9.27 0.18
N TYR A 184 -2.08 9.15 -0.98
CA TYR A 184 -2.33 7.91 -1.70
C TYR A 184 -2.22 8.14 -3.20
N THR A 185 -2.41 7.09 -3.99
CA THR A 185 -2.35 7.23 -5.44
C THR A 185 -3.53 8.04 -5.94
N PHE A 186 -3.25 9.20 -6.55
CA PHE A 186 -4.20 9.92 -7.40
C PHE A 186 -3.74 9.83 -8.86
N ARG A 187 -4.38 8.94 -9.62
CA ARG A 187 -4.02 8.67 -11.01
C ARG A 187 -4.94 9.46 -11.94
N TYR A 188 -4.35 10.15 -12.92
CA TYR A 188 -5.13 10.93 -13.88
C TYR A 188 -4.50 10.89 -15.28
N LEU A 189 -5.31 11.21 -16.30
CA LEU A 189 -4.89 11.22 -17.68
C LEU A 189 -3.90 12.37 -17.98
N LYS A 190 -2.60 12.07 -18.11
CA LYS A 190 -1.57 13.10 -18.37
C LYS A 190 -1.47 13.58 -19.83
N LYS A 191 -1.91 12.77 -20.81
CA LYS A 191 -1.79 13.05 -22.25
C LYS A 191 -3.15 12.93 -22.94
N GLY A 192 -3.37 13.71 -24.01
CA GLY A 192 -4.64 13.68 -24.75
C GLY A 192 -5.79 14.39 -24.02
N CYS A 193 -5.48 15.35 -23.14
CA CYS A 193 -6.45 16.10 -22.34
C CYS A 193 -7.03 17.34 -23.06
N GLY A 194 -6.51 17.70 -24.24
CA GLY A 194 -6.97 18.85 -25.02
C GLY A 194 -6.94 20.16 -24.22
N ASP A 195 -7.97 20.98 -24.39
CA ASP A 195 -8.12 22.25 -23.65
C ASP A 195 -8.60 22.06 -22.21
N THR A 196 -9.05 20.85 -21.83
CA THR A 196 -9.54 20.55 -20.46
C THR A 196 -8.55 21.01 -19.39
N TYR A 197 -7.24 20.82 -19.60
CA TYR A 197 -6.24 21.15 -18.58
C TYR A 197 -5.85 22.63 -18.54
N LYS A 198 -6.37 23.44 -19.48
CA LYS A 198 -6.26 24.90 -19.47
C LYS A 198 -7.37 25.55 -18.62
N THR A 199 -8.41 24.80 -18.26
CA THR A 199 -9.48 25.28 -17.38
C THR A 199 -8.89 25.82 -16.08
N VAL A 200 -9.31 27.04 -15.73
CA VAL A 200 -8.90 27.74 -14.51
C VAL A 200 -9.88 27.38 -13.40
N ILE A 201 -9.32 26.97 -12.26
CA ILE A 201 -10.02 26.65 -11.03
C ILE A 201 -9.61 27.68 -9.99
N ASP A 202 -10.58 28.20 -9.25
CA ASP A 202 -10.30 28.99 -8.07
C ASP A 202 -10.10 28.06 -6.87
N VAL A 203 -8.92 28.11 -6.27
CA VAL A 203 -8.54 27.24 -5.14
C VAL A 203 -8.84 27.97 -3.83
N PRO A 204 -9.84 27.54 -3.05
CA PRO A 204 -10.19 28.18 -1.80
C PRO A 204 -9.16 27.89 -0.70
N ALA A 205 -9.25 28.65 0.39
CA ALA A 205 -8.57 28.29 1.64
C ALA A 205 -9.15 26.99 2.22
N ASP A 206 -8.33 26.26 3.00
CA ASP A 206 -8.71 25.04 3.72
C ASP A 206 -9.38 23.97 2.83
N LEU A 207 -8.85 23.78 1.61
CA LEU A 207 -9.39 22.83 0.64
C LEU A 207 -9.15 21.38 1.09
N THR A 208 -10.21 20.65 1.43
CA THR A 208 -10.15 19.20 1.69
C THR A 208 -9.98 18.41 0.40
N ILE A 209 -9.51 17.17 0.47
CA ILE A 209 -9.41 16.31 -0.74
C ILE A 209 -10.79 16.04 -1.35
N ASN A 210 -11.84 15.88 -0.53
CA ASN A 210 -13.22 15.76 -0.98
C ASN A 210 -13.63 16.98 -1.80
N HIS A 211 -13.47 18.19 -1.23
CA HIS A 211 -13.84 19.43 -1.90
C HIS A 211 -12.96 19.68 -3.15
N PHE A 212 -11.68 19.28 -3.13
CA PHE A 212 -10.80 19.30 -4.29
C PHE A 212 -11.35 18.45 -5.45
N PHE A 213 -11.86 17.25 -5.17
CA PHE A 213 -12.47 16.42 -6.22
C PHE A 213 -13.78 17.01 -6.73
N GLU A 214 -14.60 17.63 -5.87
CA GLU A 214 -15.84 18.31 -6.27
C GLU A 214 -15.57 19.47 -7.24
N ILE A 215 -14.67 20.39 -6.90
CA ILE A 215 -14.37 21.56 -7.74
C ILE A 215 -13.77 21.16 -9.08
N ILE A 216 -12.94 20.12 -9.10
CA ILE A 216 -12.34 19.62 -10.33
C ILE A 216 -13.41 18.95 -11.19
N ALA A 217 -14.19 18.03 -10.62
CA ALA A 217 -15.24 17.32 -11.36
C ALA A 217 -16.25 18.29 -11.98
N ALA A 218 -16.62 19.35 -11.27
CA ALA A 218 -17.53 20.39 -11.77
C ALA A 218 -16.97 21.19 -12.95
N ALA A 219 -15.65 21.26 -13.10
CA ALA A 219 -14.96 21.98 -14.16
C ALA A 219 -14.52 21.09 -15.33
N LEU A 220 -14.64 19.77 -15.20
CA LEU A 220 -14.34 18.83 -16.28
C LEU A 220 -15.53 18.68 -17.26
N PRO A 221 -15.27 18.32 -18.53
CA PRO A 221 -16.33 17.98 -19.47
C PRO A 221 -17.16 16.76 -19.00
N GLU A 222 -18.40 16.66 -19.47
CA GLU A 222 -19.37 15.63 -19.02
C GLU A 222 -18.93 14.17 -19.22
N ASN A 223 -18.01 13.93 -20.16
CA ASN A 223 -17.47 12.59 -20.38
C ASN A 223 -16.39 12.18 -19.36
N TRP A 224 -16.00 13.07 -18.44
CA TRP A 224 -15.04 12.78 -17.39
C TRP A 224 -15.69 12.36 -16.08
N GLN A 225 -14.95 11.57 -15.31
CA GLN A 225 -15.30 11.22 -13.94
C GLN A 225 -14.06 11.13 -13.07
N ILE A 226 -14.25 11.35 -11.77
CA ILE A 226 -13.33 10.94 -10.71
C ILE A 226 -14.00 9.76 -9.99
N ALA A 227 -13.28 8.66 -9.81
CA ALA A 227 -13.75 7.50 -9.07
C ALA A 227 -12.83 7.24 -7.87
N LEU A 228 -13.43 7.07 -6.70
CA LEU A 228 -12.75 6.69 -5.47
C LEU A 228 -12.86 5.19 -5.27
N LEU A 229 -11.71 4.53 -5.42
CA LEU A 229 -11.51 3.14 -5.06
C LEU A 229 -11.04 3.07 -3.60
N PRO A 230 -11.03 1.90 -2.94
CA PRO A 230 -10.73 1.82 -1.52
C PRO A 230 -9.31 2.34 -1.19
N GLY A 231 -8.34 2.12 -2.09
CA GLY A 231 -6.94 2.52 -1.90
C GLY A 231 -6.40 3.65 -2.77
N ARG A 232 -7.20 4.22 -3.68
CA ARG A 232 -6.74 5.21 -4.66
C ARG A 232 -7.88 6.02 -5.26
N ALA A 233 -7.55 7.17 -5.81
CA ALA A 233 -8.45 7.97 -6.64
C ALA A 233 -7.99 7.92 -8.11
N ILE A 234 -8.93 7.84 -9.04
CA ILE A 234 -8.65 7.87 -10.49
C ILE A 234 -9.51 8.91 -11.21
N MET A 235 -8.96 9.57 -12.24
CA MET A 235 -9.65 10.60 -13.02
C MET A 235 -9.43 10.42 -14.53
N TYR A 236 -10.51 10.10 -15.26
CA TYR A 236 -10.46 9.74 -16.68
C TYR A 236 -11.71 10.21 -17.47
N PRO A 237 -11.59 10.41 -18.80
CA PRO A 237 -12.70 10.72 -19.71
C PRO A 237 -13.53 9.47 -20.06
N ASP A 238 -14.00 8.74 -19.06
CA ASP A 238 -14.82 7.53 -19.22
C ASP A 238 -15.99 7.47 -18.24
N SER A 239 -16.79 8.55 -18.15
CA SER A 239 -17.92 8.69 -17.21
C SER A 239 -19.00 7.59 -17.30
N ARG A 240 -19.00 6.79 -18.37
CA ARG A 240 -19.88 5.62 -18.54
C ARG A 240 -19.32 4.33 -17.91
N ARG A 241 -18.04 4.30 -17.54
CA ARG A 241 -17.40 3.14 -16.94
C ARG A 241 -17.70 3.10 -15.45
N THR A 242 -18.15 1.95 -14.98
CA THR A 242 -18.28 1.64 -13.56
C THR A 242 -17.15 0.72 -13.13
N TYR A 243 -16.64 0.92 -11.92
CA TYR A 243 -15.65 0.06 -11.28
C TYR A 243 -16.31 -0.67 -10.12
N PRO A 244 -16.17 -2.00 -10.00
CA PRO A 244 -16.84 -2.79 -8.96
C PRO A 244 -16.55 -2.31 -7.54
N SER A 245 -15.27 -2.03 -7.25
CA SER A 245 -14.82 -1.65 -5.90
C SER A 245 -14.97 -0.15 -5.59
N VAL A 246 -15.59 0.63 -6.47
CA VAL A 246 -15.79 2.07 -6.24
C VAL A 246 -16.73 2.28 -5.06
N TRP A 247 -16.48 3.33 -4.27
CA TRP A 247 -17.41 3.72 -3.22
C TRP A 247 -17.93 5.16 -3.38
N ARG A 248 -17.31 5.95 -4.26
CA ARG A 248 -17.79 7.29 -4.60
C ARG A 248 -17.36 7.71 -6.01
N TYR A 249 -18.24 8.40 -6.72
CA TYR A 249 -17.96 9.11 -7.96
C TYR A 249 -18.17 10.60 -7.81
N TYR A 250 -17.35 11.38 -8.55
CA TYR A 250 -17.61 12.78 -8.86
C TYR A 250 -17.77 12.91 -10.38
N ARG A 251 -18.95 13.37 -10.82
CA ARG A 251 -19.33 13.50 -12.23
C ARG A 251 -20.00 14.86 -12.44
N GLY A 252 -19.26 15.82 -12.99
CA GLY A 252 -19.73 17.20 -13.03
C GLY A 252 -20.00 17.71 -11.61
N LYS A 253 -21.20 18.25 -11.38
CA LYS A 253 -21.65 18.71 -10.05
C LYS A 253 -22.26 17.60 -9.18
N GLN A 254 -22.36 16.38 -9.68
CA GLN A 254 -22.94 15.26 -8.94
C GLN A 254 -21.87 14.50 -8.17
N VAL A 255 -22.15 14.25 -6.90
CA VAL A 255 -21.43 13.29 -6.05
C VAL A 255 -22.34 12.09 -5.85
N LEU A 256 -21.85 10.90 -6.18
CA LEU A 256 -22.61 9.65 -6.09
C LEU A 256 -21.87 8.70 -5.18
N ASP A 257 -22.42 8.44 -3.99
CA ASP A 257 -22.00 7.36 -3.12
C ASP A 257 -22.54 6.03 -3.63
N VAL A 258 -21.70 5.00 -3.60
CA VAL A 258 -22.01 3.66 -4.11
C VAL A 258 -21.55 2.64 -3.09
N ASP A 259 -22.35 1.59 -2.89
CA ASP A 259 -21.89 0.43 -2.13
C ASP A 259 -20.92 -0.39 -3.00
N PRO A 260 -19.63 -0.49 -2.62
CA PRO A 260 -18.66 -1.24 -3.41
C PRO A 260 -19.00 -2.72 -3.41
N GLU A 261 -18.76 -3.38 -4.54
CA GLU A 261 -18.68 -4.84 -4.59
C GLU A 261 -17.48 -5.28 -3.76
N ILE A 262 -17.72 -6.20 -2.83
CA ILE A 262 -16.70 -6.76 -1.94
C ILE A 262 -16.74 -8.28 -2.11
N GLU A 263 -15.61 -8.86 -2.48
CA GLU A 263 -15.45 -10.32 -2.53
C GLU A 263 -15.30 -10.85 -1.10
N GLU A 264 -15.79 -12.06 -0.83
CA GLU A 264 -15.61 -12.70 0.47
C GLU A 264 -14.13 -12.72 0.87
N ALA A 265 -13.87 -12.79 2.18
CA ALA A 265 -12.50 -12.90 2.69
C ALA A 265 -11.87 -14.17 2.11
N GLY A 266 -10.92 -13.99 1.19
CA GLY A 266 -10.13 -15.10 0.68
C GLY A 266 -9.15 -15.59 1.74
N GLU A 267 -8.71 -16.85 1.61
CA GLU A 267 -7.63 -17.40 2.43
C GLU A 267 -6.39 -16.48 2.36
N ILE A 268 -5.75 -16.31 3.52
CA ILE A 268 -4.40 -15.72 3.62
C ILE A 268 -3.47 -16.76 3.00
N LEU A 269 -3.33 -16.70 1.67
CA LEU A 269 -2.41 -17.59 0.96
C LEU A 269 -0.99 -17.14 1.31
N ASP A 270 -0.21 -18.03 1.91
CA ASP A 270 1.25 -17.97 1.79
C ASP A 270 1.51 -18.01 0.27
N GLU A 271 2.06 -16.93 -0.31
CA GLU A 271 2.37 -16.92 -1.75
C GLU A 271 3.36 -18.07 -2.06
N GLU A 272 2.84 -19.18 -2.57
CA GLU A 272 3.64 -20.25 -3.16
C GLU A 272 4.27 -19.74 -4.47
N GLU A 273 5.58 -19.99 -4.56
CA GLU A 273 6.50 -19.90 -5.70
C GLU A 273 5.92 -19.43 -7.04
N HIS A 274 6.23 -18.19 -7.40
CA HIS A 274 6.62 -17.90 -8.78
C HIS A 274 8.13 -17.62 -8.78
N ASP A 275 8.90 -18.68 -9.00
CA ASP A 275 10.24 -18.54 -9.54
C ASP A 275 10.06 -18.14 -11.01
N GLU A 276 10.37 -16.88 -11.33
CA GLU A 276 10.60 -16.47 -12.72
C GLU A 276 12.04 -16.89 -13.07
N ASP A 277 12.15 -17.89 -13.94
CA ASP A 277 13.35 -18.20 -14.74
C ASP A 277 13.77 -17.02 -15.63
#